data_AF-A0A7C2NZY9-F1
#
_entry.id   AF-A0A7C2NZY9-F1
#
_cell.length_a   1.000
_cell.length_b   1.000
_cell.length_c   1.000
_cell.angle_alpha   90.00
_cell.angle_beta   90.00
_cell.angle_gamma   90.00
#
_symmetry.space_group_name_H-M   'P 1'
#
loop_
_entity.id
_entity.type
_entity.pdbx_description
1 polymer ?
#
loop_
_entity_poly.entity_id
_entity_poly.type
_entity_poly.pdbx_seq_one_letter_code
_entity_poly.pdbx_strand_id
1 'polypeptide(L)'
;MGFLVGSSLLVRSDMEYFISKVKSNTSKPVIIFPGSHCQVVKGADAILFLSLLSGRNPQYLIDEQVKMAPLVKRYGLEAIPTAYLLFDSGKATTVEVVSGTRPLPRDKVDLAVAHALAAEYLGFKLLYLEAGSGALNPVPGEVIRIVKESVSIPLIVGGGLNTKEKIISAFESGADFIVIGNKLEEDPEFLRRIYG
;
A
#
# COMPACT_ATOMS: atom_id res chain seq x y z
N MET A 1 8.88 -8.29 9.33
CA MET A 1 9.29 -7.94 7.95
C MET A 1 8.76 -9.00 7.00
N GLY A 2 8.04 -8.59 5.96
CA GLY A 2 7.49 -9.46 4.91
C GLY A 2 7.71 -8.82 3.54
N PHE A 3 7.30 -9.49 2.48
CA PHE A 3 7.41 -9.00 1.10
C PHE A 3 6.03 -8.63 0.58
N LEU A 4 5.88 -7.40 0.11
CA LEU A 4 4.73 -7.00 -0.71
C LEU A 4 5.11 -7.13 -2.18
N VAL A 5 4.31 -7.85 -2.96
CA VAL A 5 4.57 -8.07 -4.39
C VAL A 5 3.44 -7.48 -5.21
N GLY A 6 3.75 -6.47 -6.02
CA GLY A 6 2.77 -5.70 -6.78
C GLY A 6 3.38 -4.99 -7.98
N SER A 7 2.54 -4.51 -8.89
CA SER A 7 2.92 -3.58 -9.95
C SER A 7 1.73 -2.70 -10.31
N SER A 8 1.98 -1.42 -10.61
CA SER A 8 0.94 -0.50 -11.11
C SER A 8 0.70 -0.62 -12.62
N LEU A 9 1.60 -1.29 -13.36
CA LEU A 9 1.52 -1.50 -14.80
C LEU A 9 1.43 -3.00 -15.13
N LEU A 10 0.37 -3.37 -15.85
CA LEU A 10 -0.04 -4.72 -16.27
C LEU A 10 0.91 -5.34 -17.32
N VAL A 11 2.20 -5.51 -17.00
CA VAL A 11 3.20 -5.92 -18.00
C VAL A 11 3.80 -7.30 -17.76
N ARG A 12 3.51 -7.99 -16.64
CA ARG A 12 4.19 -9.27 -16.36
C ARG A 12 3.25 -10.46 -16.17
N SER A 13 3.32 -11.39 -17.11
CA SER A 13 2.86 -12.79 -17.04
C SER A 13 3.55 -13.61 -15.94
N ASP A 14 4.55 -13.04 -15.27
CA ASP A 14 5.51 -13.80 -14.47
C ASP A 14 5.32 -13.62 -12.95
N MET A 15 4.22 -13.02 -12.49
CA MET A 15 4.02 -12.73 -11.07
C MET A 15 3.99 -13.99 -10.20
N GLU A 16 3.37 -15.07 -10.69
CA GLU A 16 3.37 -16.37 -10.01
C GLU A 16 4.79 -16.95 -9.93
N TYR A 17 5.55 -16.87 -11.02
CA TYR A 17 6.95 -17.31 -11.05
C TYR A 17 7.82 -16.48 -10.09
N PHE A 18 7.63 -15.16 -10.05
CA PHE A 18 8.34 -14.28 -9.14
C PHE A 18 8.04 -14.60 -7.68
N ILE A 19 6.76 -14.76 -7.32
CA ILE A 19 6.35 -15.14 -5.95
C ILE A 19 6.97 -16.49 -5.56
N SER A 20 6.98 -17.47 -6.47
CA SER A 20 7.64 -18.76 -6.26
C SER A 20 9.13 -18.60 -5.96
N LYS A 21 9.84 -17.75 -6.71
CA LYS A 21 11.27 -17.44 -6.46
C LYS A 21 11.50 -16.70 -5.15
N VAL A 22 10.62 -15.80 -4.74
CA VAL A 22 10.74 -15.13 -3.43
C VAL A 22 10.59 -16.16 -2.31
N LYS A 23 9.54 -17.00 -2.37
CA LYS A 23 9.27 -18.03 -1.35
C LYS A 23 10.35 -19.11 -1.27
N SER A 24 11.04 -19.43 -2.37
CA SER A 24 12.17 -20.37 -2.31
C SER A 24 13.40 -19.80 -1.58
N ASN A 25 13.45 -18.49 -1.35
CA ASN A 25 14.59 -17.79 -0.73
C ASN A 25 14.25 -17.17 0.64
N THR A 26 13.04 -17.35 1.16
CA THR A 26 12.65 -16.78 2.45
C THR A 26 11.49 -17.55 3.10
N SER A 27 11.49 -17.58 4.43
CA SER A 27 10.34 -18.05 5.24
C SER A 27 9.39 -16.92 5.63
N LYS A 28 9.71 -15.67 5.26
CA LYS A 28 8.87 -14.51 5.56
C LYS A 28 7.60 -14.50 4.70
N PRO A 29 6.47 -13.97 5.22
CA PRO A 29 5.23 -13.87 4.45
C PRO A 29 5.42 -13.08 3.15
N VAL A 30 4.84 -13.60 2.07
CA VAL A 30 4.74 -12.95 0.76
C VAL A 30 3.28 -12.60 0.49
N ILE A 31 2.98 -11.31 0.43
CA ILE A 31 1.63 -10.76 0.35
C ILE A 31 1.49 -10.04 -0.99
N ILE A 32 0.42 -10.34 -1.73
CA ILE A 32 0.11 -9.65 -2.98
C ILE A 32 -0.36 -8.23 -2.66
N PHE A 33 0.22 -7.24 -3.32
CA PHE A 33 -0.19 -5.84 -3.30
C PHE A 33 -0.74 -5.45 -4.69
N PRO A 34 -2.03 -5.74 -4.94
CA PRO A 34 -2.56 -5.77 -6.30
C PRO A 34 -2.91 -4.37 -6.82
N GLY A 35 -2.57 -4.10 -8.08
CA GLY A 35 -3.12 -3.00 -8.88
C GLY A 35 -4.34 -3.37 -9.73
N SER A 36 -4.61 -4.67 -9.89
CA SER A 36 -5.81 -5.19 -10.59
C SER A 36 -6.01 -6.69 -10.32
N HIS A 37 -7.18 -7.22 -10.68
CA HIS A 37 -7.54 -8.63 -10.55
C HIS A 37 -6.62 -9.60 -11.32
N CYS A 38 -5.96 -9.16 -12.38
CA CYS A 38 -4.99 -9.99 -13.12
C CYS A 38 -3.75 -10.38 -12.29
N GLN A 39 -3.52 -9.71 -11.16
CA GLN A 39 -2.40 -9.98 -10.25
C GLN A 39 -2.74 -10.97 -9.15
N VAL A 40 -3.96 -11.49 -9.11
CA VAL A 40 -4.33 -12.55 -8.16
C VAL A 40 -3.77 -13.87 -8.69
N VAL A 41 -2.71 -14.36 -8.06
CA VAL A 41 -2.01 -15.59 -8.41
C VAL A 41 -1.90 -16.52 -7.21
N LYS A 42 -1.58 -17.80 -7.48
CA LYS A 42 -1.36 -18.80 -6.43
C LYS A 42 -0.01 -18.61 -5.74
N GLY A 43 0.15 -19.29 -4.61
CA GLY A 43 1.44 -19.45 -3.94
C GLY A 43 1.81 -18.35 -2.95
N ALA A 44 1.21 -17.16 -3.04
CA ALA A 44 1.29 -16.14 -1.99
C ALA A 44 0.56 -16.58 -0.71
N ASP A 45 0.91 -15.96 0.42
CA ASP A 45 0.30 -16.28 1.72
C ASP A 45 -1.00 -15.47 1.93
N ALA A 46 -1.00 -14.21 1.47
CA ALA A 46 -2.13 -13.29 1.62
C ALA A 46 -2.21 -12.30 0.45
N ILE A 47 -3.27 -11.52 0.43
CA ILE A 47 -3.47 -10.38 -0.47
C ILE A 47 -3.98 -9.18 0.32
N LEU A 48 -3.39 -8.01 0.09
CA LEU A 48 -4.00 -6.76 0.51
C LEU A 48 -5.24 -6.54 -0.36
N PHE A 49 -6.42 -6.75 0.23
CA PHE A 49 -7.70 -6.59 -0.44
C PHE A 49 -8.07 -5.11 -0.42
N LEU A 50 -7.39 -4.36 -1.29
CA LEU A 50 -7.40 -2.90 -1.31
C LEU A 50 -8.77 -2.34 -1.71
N SER A 51 -9.14 -1.20 -1.17
CA SER A 51 -10.15 -0.29 -1.73
C SER A 51 -9.58 1.13 -1.73
N LEU A 52 -9.50 1.78 -2.90
CA LEU A 52 -8.96 3.15 -3.05
C LEU A 52 -9.98 4.18 -2.55
N LEU A 53 -10.14 4.23 -1.23
CA LEU A 53 -11.24 4.92 -0.56
C LEU A 53 -11.18 6.45 -0.70
N SER A 54 -9.99 7.02 -0.93
CA SER A 54 -9.84 8.44 -1.25
C SER A 54 -10.28 8.79 -2.67
N GLY A 55 -10.46 7.80 -3.55
CA GLY A 55 -10.83 7.98 -4.95
C GLY A 55 -12.33 8.09 -5.18
N ARG A 56 -12.70 8.47 -6.41
CA ARG A 56 -14.09 8.52 -6.89
C ARG A 56 -14.31 7.68 -8.15
N ASN A 57 -13.37 6.78 -8.43
CA ASN A 57 -13.47 5.82 -9.52
C ASN A 57 -14.04 4.49 -8.99
N PRO A 58 -15.26 4.08 -9.38
CA PRO A 58 -15.88 2.84 -8.90
C PRO A 58 -15.05 1.59 -9.21
N GLN A 59 -14.23 1.63 -10.26
CA GLN A 59 -13.36 0.52 -10.63
C GLN A 59 -12.45 0.09 -9.48
N TYR A 60 -11.84 1.06 -8.79
CA TYR A 60 -10.90 0.83 -7.68
C TYR A 60 -11.55 0.91 -6.30
N LEU A 61 -12.81 1.34 -6.23
CA LEU A 61 -13.61 1.30 -5.01
C LEU A 61 -14.21 -0.09 -4.78
N ILE A 62 -14.72 -0.74 -5.84
CA ILE A 62 -15.41 -2.03 -5.72
C ILE A 62 -15.28 -3.01 -6.92
N ASP A 63 -15.14 -2.54 -8.16
CA ASP A 63 -15.23 -3.48 -9.32
C ASP A 63 -14.06 -4.47 -9.36
N GLU A 64 -12.83 -4.01 -9.16
CA GLU A 64 -11.66 -4.90 -9.13
C GLU A 64 -11.77 -5.90 -7.97
N GLN A 65 -12.32 -5.48 -6.83
CA GLN A 65 -12.52 -6.31 -5.64
C GLN A 65 -13.51 -7.44 -5.93
N VAL A 66 -14.62 -7.14 -6.61
CA VAL A 66 -15.60 -8.14 -7.05
C VAL A 66 -14.97 -9.15 -8.02
N LYS A 67 -14.12 -8.70 -8.94
CA LYS A 67 -13.38 -9.61 -9.85
C LYS A 67 -12.34 -10.46 -9.12
N MET A 68 -11.68 -9.91 -8.11
CA MET A 68 -10.65 -10.60 -7.32
C MET A 68 -11.24 -11.67 -6.39
N ALA A 69 -12.38 -11.40 -5.75
CA ALA A 69 -12.89 -12.23 -4.66
C ALA A 69 -13.02 -13.74 -4.98
N PRO A 70 -13.56 -14.17 -6.14
CA PRO A 70 -13.62 -15.60 -6.49
C PRO A 70 -12.23 -16.23 -6.66
N LEU A 71 -11.26 -15.49 -7.21
CA LEU A 71 -9.89 -15.96 -7.40
C LEU A 71 -9.17 -16.10 -6.06
N VAL A 72 -9.30 -15.10 -5.18
CA VAL A 72 -8.77 -15.11 -3.81
C VAL A 72 -9.28 -16.34 -3.05
N LYS A 73 -10.60 -16.59 -3.11
CA LYS A 73 -11.21 -17.77 -2.47
C LYS A 73 -10.70 -19.08 -3.08
N ARG A 74 -10.64 -19.17 -4.41
CA ARG A 74 -10.19 -20.37 -5.14
C ARG A 74 -8.74 -20.71 -4.82
N TYR A 75 -7.87 -19.70 -4.66
CA TYR A 75 -6.46 -19.89 -4.40
C TYR A 75 -6.12 -20.01 -2.91
N GLY A 76 -7.11 -19.88 -2.03
CA GLY A 76 -6.92 -20.01 -0.59
C GLY A 76 -6.07 -18.89 0.02
N LEU A 77 -6.04 -17.71 -0.61
CA LEU A 77 -5.30 -16.56 -0.11
C LEU A 77 -6.04 -15.94 1.08
N GLU A 78 -5.30 -15.55 2.13
CA GLU A 78 -5.86 -14.69 3.17
C GLU A 78 -6.15 -13.30 2.61
N ALA A 79 -7.42 -12.88 2.63
CA ALA A 79 -7.81 -11.53 2.24
C ALA A 79 -7.67 -10.59 3.43
N ILE A 80 -6.79 -9.58 3.32
CA ILE A 80 -6.60 -8.56 4.34
C ILE A 80 -7.32 -7.28 3.89
N PRO A 81 -8.50 -6.94 4.45
CA PRO A 81 -9.26 -5.76 4.02
C PRO A 81 -8.48 -4.48 4.35
N THR A 82 -8.04 -3.76 3.31
CA THR A 82 -7.17 -2.59 3.47
C THR A 82 -7.76 -1.38 2.76
N ALA A 83 -8.05 -0.32 3.52
CA ALA A 83 -8.45 0.95 2.94
C ALA A 83 -7.20 1.70 2.49
N TYR A 84 -7.24 2.25 1.27
CA TYR A 84 -6.09 2.87 0.63
C TYR A 84 -6.38 4.35 0.36
N LEU A 85 -5.57 5.22 0.96
CA LEU A 85 -5.70 6.67 0.87
C LEU A 85 -4.50 7.23 0.13
N LEU A 86 -4.74 7.78 -1.05
CA LEU A 86 -3.72 8.41 -1.89
C LEU A 86 -3.58 9.89 -1.53
N PHE A 87 -2.36 10.33 -1.26
CA PHE A 87 -1.99 11.70 -0.94
C PHE A 87 -1.14 12.32 -2.05
N ASP A 88 -1.29 13.63 -2.23
CA ASP A 88 -0.43 14.39 -3.14
C ASP A 88 1.03 14.30 -2.66
N SER A 89 1.95 14.09 -3.60
CA SER A 89 3.39 14.01 -3.34
C SER A 89 4.20 15.12 -4.00
N GLY A 90 3.54 16.10 -4.64
CA GLY A 90 4.17 17.18 -5.40
C GLY A 90 4.53 16.82 -6.85
N LYS A 91 4.10 15.65 -7.32
CA LYS A 91 4.13 15.26 -8.75
C LYS A 91 3.07 14.21 -9.03
N ALA A 92 2.67 14.10 -10.30
CA ALA A 92 1.78 13.02 -10.73
C ALA A 92 2.44 11.65 -10.53
N THR A 93 1.72 10.72 -9.92
CA THR A 93 2.20 9.36 -9.65
C THR A 93 1.47 8.31 -10.51
N THR A 94 2.05 7.13 -10.68
CA THR A 94 1.44 6.07 -11.50
C THR A 94 0.06 5.68 -10.98
N VAL A 95 -0.12 5.62 -9.66
CA VAL A 95 -1.41 5.28 -9.06
C VAL A 95 -2.46 6.37 -9.32
N GLU A 96 -2.08 7.66 -9.25
CA GLU A 96 -2.96 8.78 -9.62
C GLU A 96 -3.42 8.67 -11.07
N VAL A 97 -2.48 8.49 -12.01
CA VAL A 97 -2.76 8.43 -13.44
C VAL A 97 -3.61 7.20 -13.81
N VAL A 98 -3.22 6.01 -13.36
CA VAL A 98 -3.90 4.76 -13.70
C VAL A 98 -5.28 4.68 -13.06
N SER A 99 -5.42 5.16 -11.82
CA SER A 99 -6.71 5.09 -11.14
C SER A 99 -7.67 6.23 -11.48
N GLY A 100 -7.18 7.30 -12.12
CA GLY A 100 -7.96 8.53 -12.32
C GLY A 100 -8.37 9.18 -11.00
N THR A 101 -7.57 9.00 -9.95
CA THR A 101 -7.87 9.51 -8.61
C THR A 101 -7.12 10.80 -8.35
N ARG A 102 -7.85 11.87 -8.03
CA ARG A 102 -7.25 13.07 -7.45
C ARG A 102 -6.75 12.75 -6.04
N PRO A 103 -5.46 12.92 -5.74
CA PRO A 103 -4.93 12.68 -4.40
C PRO A 103 -5.52 13.62 -3.34
N LEU A 104 -5.54 13.17 -2.09
CA LEU A 104 -5.87 14.02 -0.94
C LEU A 104 -4.82 15.13 -0.79
N PRO A 105 -5.24 16.38 -0.56
CA PRO A 105 -4.32 17.47 -0.26
C PRO A 105 -3.59 17.22 1.05
N ARG A 106 -2.31 17.58 1.07
CA ARG A 106 -1.41 17.34 2.23
C ARG A 106 -1.73 18.25 3.42
N ASP A 107 -2.34 19.40 3.16
CA ASP A 107 -2.70 20.45 4.12
C ASP A 107 -4.13 20.31 4.66
N LYS A 108 -4.87 19.27 4.23
CA LYS A 108 -6.27 19.03 4.63
C LYS A 108 -6.38 17.78 5.49
N VAL A 109 -5.81 17.84 6.69
CA VAL A 109 -5.80 16.73 7.66
C VAL A 109 -7.20 16.20 7.96
N ASP A 110 -8.20 17.09 8.10
CA ASP A 110 -9.58 16.70 8.38
C ASP A 110 -10.16 15.74 7.33
N LEU A 111 -9.77 15.89 6.06
CA LEU A 111 -10.18 14.96 5.01
C LEU A 111 -9.54 13.58 5.18
N ALA A 112 -8.27 13.52 5.59
CA ALA A 112 -7.60 12.26 5.87
C ALA A 112 -8.29 11.52 7.04
N VAL A 113 -8.58 12.25 8.12
CA VAL A 113 -9.28 11.72 9.30
C VAL A 113 -10.67 11.22 8.93
N ALA A 114 -11.45 11.99 8.15
CA ALA A 114 -12.77 11.58 7.72
C ALA A 114 -12.75 10.27 6.91
N HIS A 115 -11.79 10.11 5.99
CA HIS A 115 -11.66 8.86 5.23
C HIS A 115 -11.16 7.70 6.10
N ALA A 116 -10.27 7.95 7.05
CA ALA A 116 -9.78 6.95 7.98
C ALA A 116 -10.89 6.41 8.90
N LEU A 117 -11.70 7.29 9.48
CA LEU A 117 -12.87 6.93 10.27
C LEU A 117 -13.89 6.16 9.43
N ALA A 118 -14.16 6.61 8.20
CA ALA A 118 -15.03 5.89 7.27
C ALA A 118 -14.52 4.47 7.00
N ALA A 119 -13.21 4.29 6.80
CA ALA A 119 -12.62 2.97 6.63
C ALA A 119 -12.84 2.07 7.85
N GLU A 120 -12.58 2.59 9.06
CA GLU A 120 -12.79 1.84 10.28
C GLU A 120 -14.25 1.42 10.46
N TYR A 121 -15.20 2.34 10.25
CA TYR A 121 -16.63 2.05 10.39
C TYR A 121 -17.16 1.10 9.32
N LEU A 122 -16.54 1.09 8.13
CA LEU A 122 -16.82 0.09 7.09
C LEU A 122 -16.17 -1.27 7.36
N GLY A 123 -15.40 -1.41 8.43
CA GLY A 123 -14.84 -2.67 8.89
C GLY A 123 -13.50 -3.05 8.25
N PHE A 124 -12.82 -2.12 7.58
CA PHE A 124 -11.44 -2.33 7.13
C PHE A 124 -10.53 -2.66 8.32
N LYS A 125 -9.52 -3.50 8.06
CA LYS A 125 -8.59 -3.98 9.11
C LYS A 125 -7.24 -3.29 9.06
N LEU A 126 -6.95 -2.58 7.98
CA LEU A 126 -5.73 -1.81 7.79
C LEU A 126 -6.05 -0.51 7.05
N LEU A 127 -5.30 0.54 7.37
CA LEU A 127 -5.21 1.76 6.59
C LEU A 127 -3.86 1.83 5.91
N TYR A 128 -3.85 2.13 4.62
CA TYR A 128 -2.64 2.39 3.86
C TYR A 128 -2.65 3.86 3.43
N LEU A 129 -1.73 4.65 3.99
CA LEU A 129 -1.47 6.02 3.58
C LEU A 129 -0.35 6.03 2.53
N GLU A 130 -0.70 6.32 1.29
CA GLU A 130 0.22 6.24 0.15
C GLU A 130 0.48 7.64 -0.45
N ALA A 131 1.75 7.99 -0.68
CA ALA A 131 2.13 9.18 -1.44
C ALA A 131 2.40 8.90 -2.94
N GLY A 132 2.54 7.62 -3.29
CA GLY A 132 2.72 7.09 -4.64
C GLY A 132 4.17 6.67 -4.91
N SER A 133 4.34 5.74 -5.85
CA SER A 133 5.68 5.34 -6.30
C SER A 133 6.43 6.53 -6.90
N GLY A 134 7.68 6.72 -6.46
CA GLY A 134 8.53 7.82 -6.88
C GLY A 134 8.11 9.18 -6.34
N ALA A 135 7.19 9.25 -5.37
CA ALA A 135 6.80 10.47 -4.68
C ALA A 135 8.01 11.33 -4.26
N LEU A 136 7.95 12.64 -4.54
CA LEU A 136 8.97 13.58 -4.07
C LEU A 136 8.87 13.74 -2.55
N ASN A 137 7.64 13.82 -2.07
CA ASN A 137 7.34 14.02 -0.68
C ASN A 137 6.51 12.85 -0.12
N PRO A 138 6.87 12.29 1.05
CA PRO A 138 6.04 11.29 1.72
C PRO A 138 4.77 11.93 2.31
N VAL A 139 3.89 11.08 2.82
CA VAL A 139 2.74 11.51 3.64
C VAL A 139 3.27 12.38 4.80
N PRO A 140 2.69 13.57 5.07
CA PRO A 140 3.15 14.43 6.17
C PRO A 140 3.07 13.72 7.52
N GLY A 141 4.08 13.89 8.38
CA GLY A 141 4.09 13.30 9.72
C GLY A 141 2.89 13.72 10.57
N GLU A 142 2.44 14.97 10.45
CA GLU A 142 1.23 15.46 11.11
C GLU A 142 -0.03 14.68 10.69
N VAL A 143 -0.18 14.38 9.40
CA VAL A 143 -1.29 13.56 8.89
C VAL A 143 -1.22 12.15 9.47
N ILE A 144 -0.04 11.53 9.45
CA ILE A 144 0.15 10.17 10.01
C ILE A 144 -0.25 10.15 11.49
N ARG A 145 0.24 11.13 12.27
CA ARG A 145 -0.02 11.23 13.71
C ARG A 145 -1.49 11.43 14.02
N ILE A 146 -2.14 12.40 13.38
CA ILE A 146 -3.55 12.71 13.67
C ILE A 146 -4.45 11.57 13.20
N VAL A 147 -4.16 10.92 12.06
CA VAL A 147 -4.90 9.73 11.64
C VAL A 147 -4.71 8.59 12.64
N LYS A 148 -3.48 8.34 13.11
CA LYS A 148 -3.19 7.30 14.11
C LYS A 148 -3.93 7.53 15.43
N GLU A 149 -4.04 8.78 15.87
CA GLU A 149 -4.78 9.18 17.07
C GLU A 149 -6.31 9.02 16.89
N SER A 150 -6.80 9.00 15.65
CA SER A 150 -8.25 9.01 15.34
C SER A 150 -8.86 7.63 15.12
N VAL A 151 -8.06 6.58 14.89
CA VAL A 151 -8.54 5.23 14.54
C VAL A 151 -7.80 4.15 15.33
N SER A 152 -8.44 3.01 15.53
CA SER A 152 -7.85 1.86 16.25
C SER A 152 -7.17 0.85 15.33
N ILE A 153 -7.45 0.89 14.02
CA ILE A 153 -6.85 -0.03 13.04
C ILE A 153 -5.41 0.37 12.69
N PRO A 154 -4.52 -0.59 12.38
CA PRO A 154 -3.12 -0.28 12.07
C PRO A 154 -2.92 0.51 10.77
N LEU A 155 -1.85 1.31 10.75
CA LEU A 155 -1.44 2.18 9.65
C LEU A 155 -0.20 1.63 8.94
N ILE A 156 -0.32 1.46 7.63
CA ILE A 156 0.78 1.31 6.69
C ILE A 156 1.06 2.69 6.08
N VAL A 157 2.33 3.08 5.98
CA VAL A 157 2.75 4.28 5.27
C VAL A 157 3.71 3.91 4.13
N GLY A 158 3.41 4.37 2.92
CA GLY A 158 4.18 4.13 1.70
C GLY A 158 4.38 5.40 0.85
N GLY A 159 5.38 5.34 -0.03
CA GLY A 159 5.69 6.41 -0.98
C GLY A 159 6.70 7.44 -0.45
N GLY A 160 7.77 7.68 -1.20
CA GLY A 160 8.74 8.76 -0.91
C GLY A 160 9.68 8.52 0.28
N LEU A 161 9.64 7.34 0.92
CA LEU A 161 10.46 6.94 2.08
C LEU A 161 11.84 6.39 1.66
N ASN A 162 12.68 7.27 1.12
CA ASN A 162 13.96 6.90 0.49
C ASN A 162 15.22 7.23 1.32
N THR A 163 15.07 7.72 2.55
CA THR A 163 16.18 7.94 3.50
C THR A 163 15.84 7.39 4.87
N LYS A 164 16.86 7.14 5.70
CA LYS A 164 16.68 6.64 7.08
C LYS A 164 15.86 7.60 7.92
N GLU A 165 16.10 8.90 7.76
CA GLU A 165 15.42 9.97 8.51
C GLU A 165 13.94 10.01 8.18
N LYS A 166 13.57 9.87 6.89
CA LYS A 166 12.15 9.82 6.49
C LYS A 166 11.43 8.59 7.06
N ILE A 167 12.12 7.45 7.11
CA ILE A 167 11.57 6.20 7.66
C ILE A 167 11.37 6.34 9.17
N ILE A 168 12.38 6.84 9.90
CA ILE A 168 12.30 7.08 11.35
C ILE A 168 11.17 8.07 11.65
N SER A 169 11.12 9.19 10.94
CA SER A 169 10.09 10.22 11.14
C SER A 169 8.67 9.67 10.92
N ALA A 170 8.47 8.79 9.95
CA ALA A 170 7.17 8.16 9.72
C ALA A 170 6.77 7.18 10.85
N PHE A 171 7.72 6.42 11.40
CA PHE A 171 7.47 5.59 12.59
C PHE A 171 7.19 6.44 13.83
N GLU A 172 7.98 7.48 14.08
CA GLU A 172 7.77 8.42 15.20
C GLU A 172 6.41 9.15 15.09
N SER A 173 5.92 9.33 13.87
CA SER A 173 4.59 9.89 13.60
C SER A 173 3.45 8.89 13.79
N GLY A 174 3.71 7.60 14.04
CA GLY A 174 2.69 6.61 14.38
C GLY A 174 2.38 5.56 13.30
N ALA A 175 3.19 5.45 12.25
CA ALA A 175 3.10 4.32 11.32
C ALA A 175 3.36 2.99 12.06
N ASP A 176 2.47 1.99 11.92
CA ASP A 176 2.73 0.64 12.44
C ASP A 176 3.60 -0.17 11.47
N PHE A 177 3.44 0.11 10.17
CA PHE A 177 4.19 -0.51 9.09
C PHE A 177 4.67 0.53 8.08
N ILE A 178 5.85 0.30 7.52
CA ILE A 178 6.44 1.12 6.46
C ILE A 178 6.66 0.26 5.23
N VAL A 179 6.29 0.77 4.06
CA VAL A 179 6.54 0.13 2.76
C VAL A 179 7.63 0.89 2.00
N ILE A 180 8.70 0.19 1.67
CA ILE A 180 9.85 0.71 0.91
C ILE A 180 9.89 -0.06 -0.42
N GLY A 181 9.66 0.65 -1.53
CA GLY A 181 9.70 0.10 -2.88
C GLY A 181 10.94 0.54 -3.64
N ASN A 182 10.82 1.59 -4.45
CA ASN A 182 11.82 2.07 -5.42
C ASN A 182 13.26 2.11 -4.89
N LYS A 183 13.47 2.55 -3.64
CA LYS A 183 14.82 2.65 -3.07
C LYS A 183 15.52 1.30 -2.95
N LEU A 184 14.78 0.21 -2.74
CA LEU A 184 15.32 -1.15 -2.70
C LEU A 184 15.69 -1.68 -4.08
N GLU A 185 14.98 -1.26 -5.13
CA GLU A 185 15.31 -1.62 -6.51
C GLU A 185 16.58 -0.90 -6.97
N GLU A 186 16.74 0.37 -6.59
CA GLU A 186 17.95 1.16 -6.87
C GLU A 186 19.16 0.70 -6.06
N ASP A 187 18.95 0.26 -4.82
CA ASP A 187 20.01 -0.01 -3.85
C ASP A 187 19.63 -1.18 -2.92
N PRO A 188 19.90 -2.43 -3.33
CA PRO A 188 19.53 -3.62 -2.56
C PRO A 188 20.12 -3.67 -1.14
N GLU A 189 21.24 -2.98 -0.91
CA GLU A 189 21.93 -2.90 0.40
C GLU A 189 21.32 -1.83 1.33
N PHE A 190 20.31 -1.09 0.88
CA PHE A 190 19.67 -0.02 1.65
C PHE A 190 19.08 -0.50 2.98
N LEU A 191 18.36 -1.63 2.99
CA LEU A 191 17.86 -2.16 4.26
C LEU A 191 19.01 -2.54 5.20
N ARG A 192 20.10 -3.11 4.68
CA ARG A 192 21.25 -3.49 5.51
C ARG A 192 21.89 -2.27 6.18
N ARG A 193 21.94 -1.11 5.52
CA ARG A 193 22.50 0.13 6.10
C ARG A 193 21.56 0.82 7.10
N ILE A 194 20.26 0.56 7.03
CA ILE A 194 19.29 1.16 7.95
C ILE A 194 19.10 0.31 9.20
N TYR A 195 19.14 -1.02 9.05
CA TYR A 195 18.92 -2.00 10.12
C TYR A 195 20.19 -2.61 10.71
N GLY A 196 21.34 -2.49 10.03
CA GLY A 196 22.65 -2.86 10.57
C GLY A 196 23.25 -1.72 11.39
#